data_AF-A0A534ESI6-F1
#
_entry.id   AF-A0A534ESI6-F1
#
_cell.length_a   1.000
_cell.length_b   1.000
_cell.length_c   1.000
_cell.angle_alpha   90.00
_cell.angle_beta   90.00
_cell.angle_gamma   90.00
#
_symmetry.space_group_name_H-M   'P 1'
#
loop_
_entity.id
_entity.type
_entity.pdbx_description
1 polymer ?
#
loop_
_entity_poly.entity_id
_entity_poly.type
_entity_poly.pdbx_seq_one_letter_code
_entity_poly.pdbx_strand_id
1 'polypeptide(L)'
;KRRHGMGFLGLCSTLTLLRMKYGSPESVQFTEDVSREMAVAGWEAALELAREKGPAPIMNEEFMVTKEMLRKSPEMARDGWKPGAKIAGRLLHAKYSRYMQRVAQVAPQLVHELAETGARFTHHSSIAPTGTISLSLANNASNGIEPSFAHHYFRNVIREGKKSKEKIDVYSFELLAYRELVNPNAKPGA
;
A
#
# COMPACT_ATOMS: atom_id res chain seq x y z
N LYS A 1 -1.70 -20.02 2.70
CA LYS A 1 -1.75 -18.53 2.77
C LYS A 1 -2.51 -17.98 1.57
N ARG A 2 -3.11 -16.79 1.66
CA ARG A 2 -3.59 -16.01 0.51
C ARG A 2 -2.96 -14.62 0.58
N ARG A 3 -2.33 -14.13 -0.49
CA ARG A 3 -1.62 -12.86 -0.49
C ARG A 3 -2.23 -11.93 -1.52
N HIS A 4 -2.45 -10.69 -1.12
CA HIS A 4 -2.83 -9.59 -1.99
C HIS A 4 -1.73 -8.52 -1.89
N GLY A 5 -1.61 -7.72 -2.95
CA GLY A 5 -0.56 -6.72 -3.08
C GLY A 5 -1.11 -5.45 -3.67
N MET A 6 -1.99 -4.78 -2.93
CA MET A 6 -2.56 -3.50 -3.31
C MET A 6 -1.53 -2.39 -3.12
N GLY A 7 -1.36 -1.55 -4.13
CA GLY A 7 -0.54 -0.36 -4.05
C GLY A 7 -1.22 0.81 -4.73
N PHE A 8 -0.59 1.97 -4.60
CA PHE A 8 -1.02 3.20 -5.26
C PHE A 8 0.17 3.83 -5.99
N LEU A 9 -0.14 4.74 -6.90
CA LEU A 9 0.82 5.52 -7.67
C LEU A 9 0.40 6.99 -7.69
N GLY A 10 1.26 7.88 -8.20
CA GLY A 10 0.93 9.29 -8.37
C GLY A 10 1.09 10.11 -7.09
N LEU A 11 1.83 9.62 -6.08
CA LEU A 11 2.01 10.34 -4.83
C LEU A 11 2.68 11.70 -5.05
N CYS A 12 3.81 11.75 -5.75
CA CYS A 12 4.50 13.01 -6.01
C CYS A 12 3.66 13.96 -6.85
N SER A 13 2.94 13.48 -7.87
CA SER A 13 2.04 14.34 -8.65
C SER A 13 0.94 14.94 -7.76
N THR A 14 0.37 14.14 -6.85
CA THR A 14 -0.64 14.60 -5.88
C THR A 14 -0.06 15.66 -4.95
N LEU A 15 1.11 15.41 -4.36
CA LEU A 15 1.78 16.36 -3.47
C LEU A 15 2.08 17.68 -4.19
N THR A 16 2.55 17.64 -5.44
CA THR A 16 2.81 18.84 -6.24
C THR A 16 1.54 19.65 -6.45
N LEU A 17 0.41 19.00 -6.76
CA LEU A 17 -0.87 19.68 -6.96
C LEU A 17 -1.43 20.27 -5.66
N LEU A 18 -1.17 19.63 -4.53
CA LEU A 18 -1.45 20.16 -3.19
C LEU A 18 -0.45 21.23 -2.75
N ARG A 19 0.54 21.57 -3.58
CA ARG A 19 1.63 22.53 -3.30
C ARG A 19 2.51 22.11 -2.11
N MET A 20 2.59 20.81 -1.85
CA MET A 20 3.46 20.23 -0.84
C MET A 20 4.81 19.86 -1.45
N LYS A 21 5.92 20.25 -0.80
CA LYS A 21 7.25 19.80 -1.21
C LYS A 21 7.44 18.34 -0.84
N TYR A 22 7.82 17.50 -1.80
CA TYR A 22 8.15 16.10 -1.54
C TYR A 22 9.22 15.97 -0.45
N GLY A 23 8.97 15.12 0.54
CA GLY A 23 9.87 14.89 1.69
C GLY A 23 9.80 15.98 2.77
N SER A 24 8.96 17.00 2.62
CA SER A 24 8.65 17.92 3.72
C SER A 24 7.85 17.21 4.81
N PRO A 25 7.88 17.69 6.08
CA PRO A 25 7.09 17.12 7.16
C PRO A 25 5.60 16.98 6.83
N GLU A 26 5.00 17.98 6.17
CA GLU A 26 3.60 17.94 5.72
C GLU A 26 3.34 16.83 4.70
N SER A 27 4.22 16.66 3.71
CA SER A 27 4.08 15.58 2.72
C SER A 27 4.23 14.18 3.31
N VAL A 28 5.09 14.04 4.34
CA VAL A 28 5.27 12.77 5.05
C VAL A 28 3.99 12.46 5.82
N GLN A 29 3.43 13.43 6.54
CA GLN A 29 2.17 13.26 7.26
C GLN A 29 1.03 12.87 6.32
N PHE A 30 0.88 13.57 5.20
CA PHE A 30 -0.12 13.23 4.17
C PHE A 30 0.06 11.80 3.65
N THR A 31 1.30 11.37 3.42
CA THR A 31 1.61 10.02 2.94
C THR A 31 1.27 8.95 3.99
N GLU A 32 1.53 9.24 5.28
CA GLU A 32 1.14 8.37 6.39
C GLU A 32 -0.39 8.22 6.46
N ASP A 33 -1.11 9.32 6.30
CA ASP A 33 -2.58 9.33 6.30
C ASP A 33 -3.13 8.49 5.14
N VAL A 34 -2.70 8.73 3.90
CA VAL A 34 -3.12 7.94 2.73
C VAL A 34 -2.82 6.46 2.90
N SER A 35 -1.62 6.13 3.39
CA SER A 35 -1.21 4.73 3.60
C SER A 35 -2.00 4.05 4.71
N ARG A 36 -2.36 4.80 5.77
CA ARG A 36 -3.20 4.31 6.86
C ARG A 36 -4.63 4.05 6.38
N GLU A 37 -5.24 4.99 5.68
CA GLU A 37 -6.61 4.81 5.16
C GLU A 37 -6.68 3.60 4.21
N MET A 38 -5.70 3.45 3.31
CA MET A 38 -5.62 2.27 2.45
C MET A 38 -5.47 0.97 3.26
N ALA A 39 -4.68 0.98 4.35
CA ALA A 39 -4.52 -0.19 5.20
C ALA A 39 -5.83 -0.56 5.91
N VAL A 40 -6.52 0.41 6.52
CA VAL A 40 -7.78 0.17 7.24
C VAL A 40 -8.85 -0.36 6.28
N ALA A 41 -9.09 0.34 5.16
CA ALA A 41 -10.06 -0.10 4.15
C ALA A 41 -9.74 -1.49 3.59
N GLY A 42 -8.46 -1.78 3.42
CA GLY A 42 -7.98 -3.10 3.01
C GLY A 42 -8.35 -4.21 3.99
N TRP A 43 -8.17 -3.99 5.29
CA TRP A 43 -8.50 -4.98 6.30
C TRP A 43 -9.99 -5.11 6.56
N GLU A 44 -10.77 -4.04 6.40
CA GLU A 44 -12.23 -4.08 6.37
C GLU A 44 -12.71 -4.98 5.22
N ALA A 45 -12.22 -4.75 4.01
CA ALA A 45 -12.52 -5.62 2.87
C ALA A 45 -12.07 -7.07 3.11
N ALA A 46 -10.95 -7.28 3.80
CA ALA A 46 -10.48 -8.61 4.16
C ALA A 46 -11.42 -9.34 5.12
N LEU A 47 -12.01 -8.62 6.08
CA LEU A 47 -12.97 -9.14 7.04
C LEU A 47 -14.29 -9.49 6.34
N GLU A 48 -14.84 -8.58 5.54
CA GLU A 48 -16.10 -8.79 4.83
C GLU A 48 -16.02 -9.99 3.87
N LEU A 49 -14.93 -10.08 3.09
CA LEU A 49 -14.71 -11.24 2.23
C LEU A 49 -14.46 -12.54 3.01
N ALA A 50 -13.96 -12.46 4.25
CA ALA A 50 -13.82 -13.63 5.11
C ALA A 50 -15.18 -14.10 5.65
N ARG A 51 -16.09 -13.17 5.98
CA ARG A 51 -17.47 -13.48 6.36
C ARG A 51 -18.24 -14.14 5.22
N GLU A 52 -18.10 -13.61 4.00
CA GLU A 52 -18.78 -14.13 2.82
C GLU A 52 -18.20 -15.46 2.32
N LYS A 53 -16.86 -15.56 2.21
CA LYS A 53 -16.18 -16.66 1.48
C LYS A 53 -15.27 -17.52 2.34
N GLY A 54 -15.21 -17.26 3.64
CA GLY A 54 -14.27 -17.85 4.59
C GLY A 54 -12.88 -17.18 4.57
N PRO A 55 -12.15 -17.21 5.70
CA PRO A 55 -10.82 -16.61 5.81
C PRO A 55 -9.77 -17.38 4.98
N ALA A 56 -8.55 -16.85 4.90
CA ALA A 56 -7.41 -17.61 4.39
C ALA A 56 -7.22 -18.89 5.24
N PRO A 57 -6.93 -20.07 4.65
CA PRO A 57 -6.83 -21.32 5.43
C PRO A 57 -5.93 -21.24 6.65
N ILE A 58 -4.79 -20.53 6.52
CA ILE A 58 -3.83 -20.32 7.60
C ILE A 58 -4.39 -19.59 8.83
N MET A 59 -5.49 -18.85 8.70
CA MET A 59 -6.13 -18.19 9.82
C MET A 59 -6.83 -19.19 10.76
N ASN A 60 -7.22 -20.35 10.24
CA ASN A 60 -7.86 -21.42 11.00
C ASN A 60 -6.86 -22.51 11.44
N GLU A 61 -5.64 -22.49 10.93
CA GLU A 61 -4.56 -23.38 11.37
C GLU A 61 -4.14 -23.04 12.81
N GLU A 62 -3.73 -24.05 13.58
CA GLU A 62 -3.17 -23.88 14.91
C GLU A 62 -1.63 -23.86 14.85
N PHE A 63 -1.03 -22.94 15.60
CA PHE A 63 0.41 -22.79 15.72
C PHE A 63 0.84 -23.10 17.14
N MET A 64 1.94 -23.84 17.28
CA MET A 64 2.55 -24.07 18.58
C MET A 64 3.25 -22.79 19.05
N VAL A 65 2.91 -22.33 20.25
CA VAL A 65 3.58 -21.22 20.90
C VAL A 65 5.01 -21.66 21.26
N THR A 66 5.99 -20.95 20.71
CA THR A 66 7.41 -21.19 21.00
C THR A 66 7.95 -20.17 22.00
N LYS A 67 9.06 -20.50 22.68
CA LYS A 67 9.78 -19.55 23.53
C LYS A 67 10.24 -18.31 22.76
N GLU A 68 10.59 -18.48 21.48
CA GLU A 68 10.99 -17.37 20.61
C GLU A 68 9.84 -16.39 20.36
N MET A 69 8.62 -16.90 20.14
CA MET A 69 7.43 -16.07 19.97
C MET A 69 7.18 -15.22 21.21
N LEU A 70 7.23 -15.82 22.41
CA LEU A 70 7.05 -15.09 23.66
C LEU A 70 8.13 -14.02 23.89
N ARG A 71 9.36 -14.26 23.41
CA ARG A 71 10.45 -13.28 23.46
C ARG A 71 10.23 -12.11 22.49
N LYS A 72 9.77 -12.37 21.27
CA LYS A 72 9.52 -11.35 20.23
C LYS A 72 8.22 -10.56 20.48
N SER A 73 7.24 -11.20 21.10
CA SER A 73 5.93 -10.65 21.44
C SER A 73 5.64 -10.85 22.93
N PRO A 74 6.25 -10.06 23.84
CA PRO A 74 6.04 -10.18 25.29
C PRO A 74 4.56 -10.06 25.72
N GLU A 75 3.73 -9.37 24.93
CA GLU A 75 2.29 -9.33 25.10
C GLU A 75 1.63 -10.71 25.13
N MET A 76 2.15 -11.70 24.40
CA MET A 76 1.62 -13.07 24.45
C MET A 76 1.82 -13.68 25.85
N ALA A 77 2.98 -13.45 26.47
CA ALA A 77 3.25 -13.96 27.81
C ALA A 77 2.37 -13.26 28.86
N ARG A 78 2.12 -11.95 28.70
CA ARG A 78 1.18 -11.19 29.56
C ARG A 78 -0.25 -11.71 29.45
N ASP A 79 -0.66 -12.11 28.25
CA ASP A 79 -1.96 -12.74 28.01
C ASP A 79 -2.04 -14.22 28.43
N GLY A 80 -0.97 -14.74 29.06
CA GLY A 80 -0.95 -16.07 29.66
C GLY A 80 -0.51 -17.21 28.74
N TRP A 81 -0.04 -16.93 27.51
CA TRP A 81 0.45 -17.96 26.60
C TRP A 81 1.72 -18.62 27.13
N LYS A 82 1.78 -19.96 27.04
CA LYS A 82 2.92 -20.77 27.49
C LYS A 82 3.54 -21.56 26.32
N PRO A 83 4.84 -21.87 26.36
CA PRO A 83 5.45 -22.74 25.35
C PRO A 83 4.71 -24.09 25.25
N GLY A 84 4.48 -24.55 24.02
CA GLY A 84 3.76 -25.79 23.75
C GLY A 84 2.22 -25.64 23.66
N ALA A 85 1.66 -24.50 24.10
CA ALA A 85 0.25 -24.19 23.85
C ALA A 85 -0.02 -24.02 22.35
N LYS A 86 -1.28 -24.18 21.94
CA LYS A 86 -1.71 -23.95 20.56
C LYS A 86 -2.52 -22.67 20.44
N ILE A 87 -2.20 -21.86 19.43
CA ILE A 87 -2.90 -20.61 19.12
C ILE A 87 -3.40 -20.62 17.67
N ALA A 88 -4.66 -20.24 17.45
CA ALA A 88 -5.20 -20.09 16.10
C ALA A 88 -4.49 -18.98 15.32
N GLY A 89 -4.25 -19.18 14.03
CA GLY A 89 -3.56 -18.24 13.15
C GLY A 89 -4.21 -16.85 13.13
N ARG A 90 -5.54 -16.76 13.18
CA ARG A 90 -6.28 -15.49 13.28
C ARG A 90 -5.96 -14.69 14.54
N LEU A 91 -5.89 -15.36 15.70
CA LEU A 91 -5.54 -14.72 16.97
C LEU A 91 -4.08 -14.27 16.95
N LEU A 92 -3.20 -15.15 16.46
CA LEU A 92 -1.77 -14.85 16.33
C LEU A 92 -1.51 -13.64 15.43
N HIS A 93 -2.21 -13.58 14.30
CA HIS A 93 -2.10 -12.48 13.33
C HIS A 93 -2.67 -11.17 13.87
N ALA A 94 -3.93 -11.19 14.32
CA ALA A 94 -4.65 -9.98 14.70
C ALA A 94 -4.12 -9.35 16.00
N LYS A 95 -3.85 -10.15 17.04
CA LYS A 95 -3.46 -9.62 18.36
C LYS A 95 -1.96 -9.40 18.51
N TYR A 96 -1.14 -10.27 17.93
CA TYR A 96 0.29 -10.37 18.27
C TYR A 96 1.25 -9.96 17.16
N SER A 97 0.75 -9.63 15.96
CA SER A 97 1.60 -9.01 14.95
C SER A 97 1.76 -7.50 15.23
N ARG A 98 3.00 -7.00 15.12
CA ARG A 98 3.31 -5.58 15.31
C ARG A 98 2.54 -4.69 14.34
N TYR A 99 2.30 -5.19 13.13
CA TYR A 99 1.56 -4.47 12.11
C TYR A 99 0.08 -4.33 12.50
N MET A 100 -0.60 -5.41 12.90
CA MET A 100 -2.01 -5.32 13.33
C MET A 100 -2.16 -4.53 14.64
N GLN A 101 -1.15 -4.51 15.52
CA GLN A 101 -1.13 -3.63 16.69
C GLN A 101 -1.14 -2.14 16.31
N ARG A 102 -0.48 -1.75 15.21
CA ARG A 102 -0.56 -0.37 14.68
C ARG A 102 -1.96 -0.09 14.10
N VAL A 103 -2.53 -1.03 13.35
CA VAL A 103 -3.91 -0.90 12.85
C VAL A 103 -4.90 -0.77 14.03
N ALA A 104 -4.69 -1.50 15.12
CA ALA A 104 -5.54 -1.44 16.31
C ALA A 104 -5.50 -0.08 17.03
N GLN A 105 -4.46 0.75 16.83
CA GLN A 105 -4.41 2.11 17.39
C GLN A 105 -5.47 3.03 16.76
N VAL A 106 -5.89 2.73 15.53
CA VAL A 106 -6.83 3.57 14.77
C VAL A 106 -8.16 2.87 14.48
N ALA A 107 -8.16 1.53 14.39
CA ALA A 107 -9.33 0.70 14.13
C ALA A 107 -9.37 -0.51 15.08
N PRO A 108 -9.52 -0.32 16.41
CA PRO A 108 -9.46 -1.41 17.39
C PRO A 108 -10.55 -2.46 17.19
N GLN A 109 -11.78 -2.05 16.83
CA GLN A 109 -12.90 -2.97 16.60
C GLN A 109 -12.66 -3.88 15.40
N LEU A 110 -12.15 -3.32 14.30
CA LEU A 110 -11.77 -4.10 13.13
C LEU A 110 -10.77 -5.21 13.48
N VAL A 111 -9.73 -4.90 14.26
CA VAL A 111 -8.74 -5.90 14.68
C VAL A 111 -9.35 -6.95 15.61
N HIS A 112 -10.28 -6.56 16.47
CA HIS A 112 -11.02 -7.49 17.31
C HIS A 112 -11.84 -8.48 16.46
N GLU A 113 -12.64 -7.99 15.52
CA GLU A 113 -13.45 -8.82 14.63
C GLU A 113 -12.60 -9.74 13.73
N LEU A 114 -11.44 -9.26 13.28
CA LEU A 114 -10.45 -10.06 12.55
C LEU A 114 -9.85 -11.18 13.42
N ALA A 115 -9.72 -10.98 14.72
CA ALA A 115 -9.24 -12.02 15.64
C ALA A 115 -10.27 -13.15 15.81
N GLU A 116 -11.56 -12.83 15.73
CA GLU A 116 -12.67 -13.79 15.83
C GLU A 116 -12.90 -14.52 14.51
N THR A 117 -13.00 -13.78 13.41
CA THR A 117 -13.38 -14.30 12.09
C THR A 117 -12.18 -14.78 11.27
N GLY A 118 -11.06 -14.07 11.38
CA GLY A 118 -9.93 -14.18 10.45
C GLY A 118 -10.11 -13.31 9.20
N ALA A 119 -9.01 -13.07 8.49
CA ALA A 119 -9.00 -12.27 7.25
C ALA A 119 -9.00 -13.15 6.00
N ARG A 120 -9.57 -12.65 4.88
CA ARG A 120 -9.57 -13.37 3.59
C ARG A 120 -8.16 -13.54 3.02
N PHE A 121 -7.28 -12.58 3.27
CA PHE A 121 -5.88 -12.58 2.88
C PHE A 121 -4.98 -12.26 4.07
N THR A 122 -3.71 -12.62 3.93
CA THR A 122 -2.66 -12.50 4.98
C THR A 122 -1.72 -11.33 4.75
N HIS A 123 -1.74 -10.78 3.53
CA HIS A 123 -0.96 -9.64 3.10
C HIS A 123 -1.90 -8.79 2.27
N HIS A 124 -1.99 -7.50 2.56
CA HIS A 124 -2.87 -6.57 1.89
C HIS A 124 -2.09 -5.72 0.87
N SER A 125 -1.13 -4.95 1.38
CA SER A 125 -0.46 -3.90 0.59
C SER A 125 0.92 -4.33 0.09
N SER A 126 1.25 -3.89 -1.12
CA SER A 126 2.58 -3.98 -1.72
C SER A 126 2.76 -2.79 -2.67
N ILE A 127 3.71 -1.90 -2.38
CA ILE A 127 4.05 -0.79 -3.26
C ILE A 127 5.13 -1.26 -4.23
N ALA A 128 4.79 -1.34 -5.51
CA ALA A 128 5.69 -1.72 -6.59
C ALA A 128 5.84 -0.56 -7.59
N PRO A 129 6.97 -0.47 -8.32
CA PRO A 129 7.13 0.51 -9.39
C PRO A 129 6.07 0.33 -10.48
N THR A 130 5.40 1.42 -10.89
CA THR A 130 4.28 1.36 -11.86
C THR A 130 4.66 1.62 -13.32
N GLY A 131 5.96 1.82 -13.61
CA GLY A 131 6.55 1.77 -14.96
C GLY A 131 5.66 2.26 -16.11
N THR A 132 5.45 1.40 -17.11
CA THR A 132 4.62 1.72 -18.30
C THR A 132 3.14 1.92 -17.95
N ILE A 133 2.63 1.27 -16.90
CA ILE A 133 1.22 1.40 -16.49
C ILE A 133 0.91 2.85 -16.11
N SER A 134 1.83 3.55 -15.44
CA SER A 134 1.64 4.97 -15.13
C SER A 134 1.50 5.81 -16.39
N LEU A 135 2.37 5.57 -17.37
CA LEU A 135 2.33 6.26 -18.67
C LEU A 135 1.03 5.98 -19.43
N SER A 136 0.57 4.73 -19.48
CA SER A 136 -0.54 4.33 -20.33
C SER A 136 -1.92 4.54 -19.70
N LEU A 137 -2.04 4.40 -18.37
CA LEU A 137 -3.34 4.39 -17.68
C LEU A 137 -3.52 5.55 -16.68
N ALA A 138 -2.44 6.24 -16.31
CA ALA A 138 -2.49 7.29 -15.28
C ALA A 138 -1.96 8.64 -15.78
N ASN A 139 -2.07 8.91 -17.09
CA ASN A 139 -1.63 10.17 -17.71
C ASN A 139 -0.18 10.56 -17.33
N ASN A 140 0.68 9.56 -17.17
CA ASN A 140 2.06 9.73 -16.74
C ASN A 140 2.20 10.49 -15.41
N ALA A 141 1.33 10.19 -14.44
CA ALA A 141 1.55 10.55 -13.04
C ALA A 141 2.85 9.92 -12.52
N SER A 142 3.34 10.41 -11.38
CA SER A 142 4.56 9.91 -10.77
C SER A 142 4.48 8.40 -10.51
N ASN A 143 5.57 7.69 -10.78
CA ASN A 143 5.59 6.23 -10.65
C ASN A 143 5.60 5.84 -9.18
N GLY A 144 4.67 4.97 -8.77
CA GLY A 144 4.55 4.55 -7.38
C GLY A 144 4.45 5.72 -6.41
N ILE A 145 5.23 5.64 -5.34
CA ILE A 145 5.32 6.69 -4.33
C ILE A 145 6.48 7.64 -4.58
N GLU A 146 7.36 7.32 -5.52
CA GLU A 146 8.60 8.03 -5.80
C GLU A 146 8.37 9.41 -6.44
N PRO A 147 9.33 10.34 -6.31
CA PRO A 147 9.28 11.60 -7.04
C PRO A 147 9.29 11.38 -8.55
N SER A 148 8.68 12.32 -9.29
CA SER A 148 8.80 12.33 -10.75
C SER A 148 10.27 12.45 -11.17
N PHE A 149 10.72 11.53 -12.01
CA PHE A 149 12.11 11.49 -12.50
C PHE A 149 12.50 12.77 -13.24
N ALA A 150 11.63 13.21 -14.15
CA ALA A 150 11.76 14.47 -14.89
C ALA A 150 10.38 14.91 -15.40
N HIS A 151 10.17 16.22 -15.54
CA HIS A 151 8.93 16.76 -16.08
C HIS A 151 8.83 16.65 -17.61
N HIS A 152 9.96 16.44 -18.29
CA HIS A 152 10.04 16.14 -19.72
C HIS A 152 11.18 15.15 -19.95
N TYR A 153 10.89 14.04 -20.63
CA TYR A 153 11.88 13.03 -21.01
C TYR A 153 11.38 12.26 -22.23
N PHE A 154 12.23 11.38 -22.77
CA PHE A 154 11.90 10.57 -23.93
C PHE A 154 11.70 9.10 -23.56
N ARG A 155 10.69 8.46 -24.15
CA ARG A 155 10.49 7.00 -24.07
C ARG A 155 10.45 6.40 -25.46
N ASN A 156 11.00 5.20 -25.59
CA ASN A 156 10.87 4.39 -26.79
C ASN A 156 9.66 3.47 -26.63
N VAL A 157 8.60 3.72 -27.39
CA VAL A 157 7.35 2.94 -27.32
C VAL A 157 7.16 2.17 -28.63
N ILE A 158 6.67 0.95 -28.53
CA ILE A 158 6.24 0.15 -29.69
C ILE A 158 4.75 0.43 -29.88
N ARG A 159 4.38 0.99 -31.03
CA ARG A 159 2.97 1.16 -31.39
C ARG A 159 2.40 -0.17 -31.86
N GLU A 160 1.15 -0.42 -31.51
CA GLU A 160 0.41 -1.58 -32.01
C GLU A 160 0.47 -1.61 -33.55
N GLY A 161 0.82 -2.76 -34.12
CA GLY A 161 1.01 -2.94 -35.57
C GLY A 161 2.38 -2.51 -36.13
N LYS A 162 3.29 -1.91 -35.34
CA LYS A 162 4.65 -1.56 -35.78
C LYS A 162 5.71 -2.42 -35.09
N LYS A 163 6.74 -2.85 -35.84
CA LYS A 163 7.90 -3.60 -35.31
C LYS A 163 9.01 -2.68 -34.78
N SER A 164 9.00 -1.39 -35.14
CA SER A 164 10.00 -0.41 -34.72
C SER A 164 9.59 0.34 -33.45
N LYS A 165 10.59 0.70 -32.65
CA LYS A 165 10.43 1.61 -31.50
C LYS A 165 10.40 3.05 -32.00
N GLU A 166 9.42 3.83 -31.57
CA GLU A 166 9.37 5.27 -31.82
C GLU A 166 9.72 6.03 -30.53
N LYS A 167 10.58 7.04 -30.66
CA LYS A 167 10.93 7.95 -29.57
C LYS A 167 9.81 8.98 -29.44
N ILE A 168 9.17 9.03 -28.27
CA ILE A 168 8.09 9.98 -27.98
C ILE A 168 8.50 10.91 -26.83
N ASP A 169 8.02 12.15 -26.92
CA ASP A 169 8.05 13.11 -25.82
C ASP A 169 7.06 12.68 -24.75
N VAL A 170 7.53 12.65 -23.50
CA VAL A 170 6.73 12.33 -22.34
C VAL A 170 6.85 13.46 -21.35
N TYR A 171 5.70 13.95 -20.90
CA TYR A 171 5.60 15.01 -19.91
C TYR A 171 4.96 14.45 -18.63
N SER A 172 5.43 14.89 -17.47
CA SER A 172 4.79 14.52 -16.20
C SER A 172 3.39 15.10 -16.09
N PHE A 173 2.48 14.39 -15.44
CA PHE A 173 1.11 14.85 -15.21
C PHE A 173 1.06 16.26 -14.59
N GLU A 174 1.86 16.53 -13.55
CA GLU A 174 1.86 17.82 -12.85
C GLU A 174 2.31 19.00 -13.73
N LEU A 175 3.20 18.78 -14.70
CA LEU A 175 3.57 19.83 -15.66
C LEU A 175 2.41 20.12 -16.62
N LEU A 176 1.73 19.07 -17.10
CA LEU A 176 0.57 19.23 -17.98
C LEU A 176 -0.56 19.97 -17.25
N ALA A 177 -0.83 19.59 -16.00
CA ALA A 177 -1.80 20.29 -15.16
C ALA A 177 -1.41 21.76 -14.92
N TYR A 178 -0.13 22.06 -14.66
CA TYR A 178 0.34 23.43 -14.48
C TYR A 178 0.21 24.26 -15.77
N ARG A 179 0.48 23.66 -16.93
CA ARG A 179 0.29 24.33 -18.22
C ARG A 179 -1.17 24.68 -18.48
N GLU A 180 -2.06 23.73 -18.20
CA GLU A 180 -3.49 23.92 -18.40
C GLU A 180 -4.07 24.99 -17.47
N LEU A 181 -3.69 24.95 -16.19
CA LEU A 181 -4.38 25.72 -15.15
C LEU A 181 -3.70 27.05 -14.81
N VAL A 182 -2.41 27.22 -15.12
CA VAL A 182 -1.62 28.36 -14.61
C VAL A 182 -0.82 29.05 -15.71
N ASN A 183 0.03 28.33 -16.42
CA ASN A 183 0.92 28.92 -17.42
C ASN A 183 1.06 28.01 -18.65
N PRO A 184 0.30 28.26 -19.73
CA PRO A 184 0.35 27.48 -20.96
C PRO A 184 1.75 27.37 -21.59
N ASN A 185 2.63 28.33 -21.31
CA ASN A 185 3.98 28.42 -21.86
C ASN A 185 5.06 27.82 -20.94
N ALA A 186 4.69 27.22 -19.81
CA ALA A 186 5.65 26.67 -18.85
C ALA A 186 6.57 25.62 -19.51
N LYS A 187 7.88 25.72 -19.28
CA LYS A 187 8.88 24.77 -19.78
C LYS A 187 9.77 24.31 -18.62
N PRO A 188 10.14 23.02 -18.53
CA PRO A 188 11.10 22.57 -17.52
C PRO A 188 12.42 23.35 -17.63
N GLY A 189 12.84 23.97 -16.53
CA GLY A 189 14.11 24.71 -16.43
C GLY A 189 14.15 26.10 -17.06
N ALA A 190 13.00 26.66 -17.44
CA ALA A 190 12.86 28.02 -17.97
C ALA A 190 12.50 29.04 -16.88
#